data_AF-A0AAV1QEG4-F1
#
_entry.id   AF-A0AAV1QEG4-F1
#
_cell.length_a   1.000
_cell.length_b   1.000
_cell.length_c   1.000
_cell.angle_alpha   90.00
_cell.angle_beta   90.00
_cell.angle_gamma   90.00
#
_symmetry.space_group_name_H-M   'P 1'
#
loop_
_entity.id
_entity.type
_entity.pdbx_description
1 polymer ?
#
loop_
_entity_poly.entity_id
_entity_poly.type
_entity_poly.pdbx_seq_one_letter_code
_entity_poly.pdbx_strand_id
1 'polypeptide(L)'
;MWDMETGDRKFTLWASSAPPLSEMQPSPHSVHGIYCSPADGNPLLLTAGSDMRIRFWDLAYPERSYIVAGGANDSLHCPSVLYSRKIIEGTEVVQEIHSKQKSGVVEDSPRRGPESLPVGHHDIITDIATFQTTQGFIVTSSRDGIVKVWK
;
A
#
# COMPACT_ATOMS: atom_id res chain seq x y z
N MET A 1 -15.60 -1.43 -3.33
CA MET A 1 -16.78 -2.23 -3.67
C MET A 1 -17.97 -1.30 -3.75
N TRP A 2 -18.58 -1.27 -4.93
CA TRP A 2 -19.82 -0.56 -5.19
C TRP A 2 -20.91 -1.60 -5.31
N ASP A 3 -22.05 -1.32 -4.71
CA ASP A 3 -23.27 -2.05 -4.99
C ASP A 3 -23.76 -1.62 -6.38
N MET A 4 -23.82 -2.55 -7.33
CA MET A 4 -24.21 -2.22 -8.71
C MET A 4 -25.71 -1.99 -8.85
N GLU A 5 -26.51 -2.52 -7.93
CA GLU A 5 -27.97 -2.41 -7.96
C GLU A 5 -28.42 -1.08 -7.35
N THR A 6 -27.84 -0.69 -6.20
CA THR A 6 -28.17 0.57 -5.53
C THR A 6 -27.28 1.74 -5.95
N GLY A 7 -26.13 1.46 -6.55
CA GLY A 7 -25.11 2.48 -6.84
C GLY A 7 -24.34 2.96 -5.61
N ASP A 8 -24.56 2.36 -4.44
CA ASP A 8 -23.93 2.81 -3.20
C ASP A 8 -22.47 2.37 -3.12
N ARG A 9 -21.64 3.25 -2.58
CA ARG A 9 -20.29 2.90 -2.13
C ARG A 9 -20.39 2.08 -0.83
N LYS A 10 -19.96 0.82 -0.86
CA LYS A 10 -20.00 -0.07 0.32
C LYS A 10 -18.64 -0.27 0.97
N PHE A 11 -17.55 -0.32 0.19
CA PHE A 11 -16.20 -0.57 0.70
C PHE A 11 -15.13 0.22 -0.07
N THR A 12 -14.15 0.79 0.62
CA THR A 12 -13.06 1.57 0.02
C THR A 12 -11.72 1.28 0.69
N LEU A 13 -10.67 1.12 -0.12
CA LEU A 13 -9.28 1.13 0.36
C LEU A 13 -8.72 2.54 0.18
N TRP A 14 -8.18 3.12 1.25
CA TRP A 14 -7.79 4.53 1.31
C TRP A 14 -6.31 4.67 1.69
N ALA A 15 -5.46 4.83 0.67
CA ALA A 15 -4.02 5.06 0.84
C ALA A 15 -3.64 6.54 0.97
N SER A 16 -4.58 7.47 0.71
CA SER A 16 -4.30 8.90 0.75
C SER A 16 -4.16 9.40 2.18
N SER A 17 -3.27 10.36 2.39
CA SER A 17 -3.12 11.08 3.67
C SER A 17 -4.23 12.10 3.91
N ALA A 18 -5.03 12.42 2.88
CA ALA A 18 -6.23 13.23 3.01
C ALA A 18 -7.28 12.54 3.90
N PRO A 19 -8.23 13.30 4.49
CA PRO A 19 -9.34 12.72 5.22
C PRO A 19 -10.08 11.66 4.37
N PRO A 20 -10.41 10.49 4.93
CA PRO A 20 -11.10 9.43 4.20
C PRO A 20 -12.36 9.92 3.49
N LEU A 21 -12.51 9.49 2.23
CA LEU A 21 -13.65 9.83 1.37
C LEU A 21 -13.77 11.32 1.03
N SER A 22 -12.73 12.13 1.30
CA SER A 22 -12.73 13.56 0.94
C SER A 22 -12.71 13.73 -0.58
N GLU A 23 -13.70 14.45 -1.11
CA GLU A 23 -13.75 14.86 -2.52
C GLU A 23 -13.03 16.20 -2.75
N MET A 24 -12.88 17.00 -1.69
CA MET A 24 -12.24 18.32 -1.75
C MET A 24 -10.71 18.26 -1.73
N GLN A 25 -10.15 17.14 -1.29
CA GLN A 25 -8.71 16.92 -1.19
C GLN A 25 -8.32 15.66 -1.99
N PRO A 26 -8.31 15.75 -3.34
CA PRO A 26 -7.92 14.62 -4.16
C PRO A 26 -6.48 14.20 -3.83
N SER A 27 -6.25 12.88 -3.82
CA SER A 27 -4.90 12.34 -3.70
C SER A 27 -4.01 12.90 -4.82
N PRO A 28 -2.79 13.40 -4.53
CA PRO A 28 -1.83 13.75 -5.57
C PRO A 28 -1.27 12.50 -6.27
N HIS A 29 -1.55 11.32 -5.73
CA HIS A 29 -1.09 10.04 -6.24
C HIS A 29 -2.23 9.24 -6.87
N SER A 30 -1.90 8.58 -7.99
CA SER A 30 -2.77 7.69 -8.75
C SER A 30 -2.32 6.24 -8.54
N VAL A 31 -3.29 5.32 -8.52
CA VAL A 31 -3.03 3.88 -8.58
C VAL A 31 -3.01 3.48 -10.05
N HIS A 32 -1.94 2.84 -10.50
CA HIS A 32 -1.78 2.39 -11.89
C HIS A 32 -1.84 0.88 -12.03
N GLY A 33 -1.30 0.15 -11.06
CA GLY A 33 -1.30 -1.30 -11.02
C GLY A 33 -2.16 -1.84 -9.88
N ILE A 34 -2.96 -2.86 -10.19
CA ILE A 34 -3.70 -3.66 -9.22
C ILE A 34 -3.58 -5.13 -9.58
N TYR A 35 -3.24 -5.96 -8.60
CA TYR A 35 -3.26 -7.41 -8.74
C TYR A 35 -4.13 -8.01 -7.65
N CYS A 36 -5.05 -8.90 -8.03
CA CYS A 36 -5.89 -9.65 -7.10
C CYS A 36 -5.74 -11.14 -7.41
N SER A 37 -5.29 -11.94 -6.45
CA SER A 37 -5.17 -13.39 -6.68
C SER A 37 -6.55 -14.07 -6.75
N PRO A 38 -6.75 -14.98 -7.70
CA PRO A 38 -7.90 -15.87 -7.70
C PRO A 38 -7.66 -16.99 -6.67
N ALA A 39 -7.91 -16.73 -5.38
CA ALA A 39 -7.76 -17.72 -4.33
C ALA A 39 -9.05 -17.83 -3.50
N ASP A 40 -9.47 -19.05 -3.21
CA ASP A 40 -10.56 -19.32 -2.28
C ASP A 40 -10.11 -19.00 -0.86
N GLY A 41 -10.77 -18.03 -0.21
CA GLY A 41 -10.44 -17.57 1.14
C GLY A 41 -10.05 -16.10 1.18
N ASN A 42 -8.78 -15.80 1.46
CA ASN A 42 -8.27 -14.43 1.57
C ASN A 42 -7.48 -14.05 0.30
N PRO A 43 -8.05 -13.28 -0.64
CA PRO A 43 -7.37 -12.91 -1.87
C PRO A 43 -6.18 -11.98 -1.57
N LEU A 44 -5.03 -12.26 -2.19
CA LEU A 44 -3.88 -11.37 -2.22
C LEU A 44 -4.25 -10.15 -3.07
N LEU A 45 -4.45 -8.99 -2.45
CA LEU A 45 -4.67 -7.74 -3.14
C LEU A 45 -3.45 -6.83 -3.03
N LEU A 46 -2.83 -6.56 -4.18
CA LEU A 46 -1.70 -5.65 -4.32
C LEU A 46 -2.09 -4.40 -5.11
N THR A 47 -1.57 -3.26 -4.70
CA THR A 47 -1.70 -2.01 -5.47
C THR A 47 -0.36 -1.29 -5.57
N ALA A 48 -0.11 -0.63 -6.69
CA ALA A 48 1.04 0.22 -6.89
C ALA A 48 0.72 1.41 -7.82
N GLY A 49 1.50 2.49 -7.73
CA GLY A 49 1.23 3.67 -8.55
C GLY A 49 2.26 4.79 -8.44
N SER A 50 1.77 6.03 -8.57
CA SER A 50 2.63 7.22 -8.67
C SER A 50 3.24 7.71 -7.37
N ASP A 51 2.93 7.07 -6.25
CA ASP A 51 3.68 7.24 -4.99
C ASP A 51 4.84 6.25 -4.85
N MET A 52 5.10 5.44 -5.88
CA MET A 52 6.24 4.53 -5.98
C MET A 52 6.24 3.40 -4.94
N ARG A 53 5.11 3.19 -4.24
CA ARG A 53 4.98 2.16 -3.21
C ARG A 53 4.19 0.97 -3.71
N ILE A 54 4.55 -0.21 -3.23
CA ILE A 54 3.79 -1.45 -3.40
C ILE A 54 3.08 -1.74 -2.07
N ARG A 55 1.76 -1.89 -2.11
CA ARG A 55 0.95 -2.18 -0.92
C ARG A 55 0.29 -3.53 -1.04
N PHE A 56 0.28 -4.25 0.08
CA PHE A 56 -0.58 -5.40 0.29
C PHE A 56 -1.75 -5.01 1.19
N TRP A 57 -2.95 -5.39 0.77
CA TRP A 57 -4.19 -5.17 1.50
C TRP A 57 -4.78 -6.50 1.94
N ASP A 58 -4.86 -6.72 3.25
CA ASP A 58 -5.63 -7.82 3.82
C ASP A 58 -7.07 -7.35 4.02
N LEU A 59 -7.98 -7.86 3.21
CA LEU A 59 -9.39 -7.46 3.23
C LEU A 59 -10.14 -8.03 4.43
N ALA A 60 -9.69 -9.17 4.98
CA ALA A 60 -10.30 -9.79 6.15
C ALA A 60 -9.78 -9.15 7.45
N TYR A 61 -8.48 -8.87 7.51
CA TYR A 61 -7.77 -8.38 8.68
C TYR A 61 -6.93 -7.14 8.33
N PRO A 62 -7.55 -5.95 8.19
CA PRO A 62 -6.88 -4.75 7.71
C PRO A 62 -5.57 -4.42 8.41
N GLU A 63 -5.46 -4.68 9.71
CA GLU A 63 -4.25 -4.51 10.52
C GLU A 63 -3.04 -5.35 10.07
N ARG A 64 -3.27 -6.39 9.25
CA ARG A 64 -2.22 -7.20 8.60
C ARG A 64 -1.77 -6.67 7.25
N SER A 65 -2.39 -5.60 6.76
CA SER A 65 -1.94 -4.89 5.55
C SER A 65 -0.59 -4.21 5.80
N TYR A 66 0.23 -4.06 4.77
CA TYR A 66 1.54 -3.40 4.89
C TYR A 66 2.06 -2.89 3.54
N ILE A 67 3.05 -2.00 3.61
CA ILE A 67 3.84 -1.58 2.45
C ILE A 67 4.88 -2.67 2.19
N VAL A 68 4.74 -3.36 1.06
CA VAL A 68 5.66 -4.41 0.59
C VAL A 68 7.00 -3.80 0.19
N ALA A 69 6.96 -2.66 -0.51
CA ALA A 69 8.13 -1.88 -0.88
C ALA A 69 7.80 -0.38 -0.85
N GLY A 70 8.67 0.40 -0.21
CA GLY A 70 8.59 1.87 -0.17
C GLY A 70 8.95 2.49 -1.52
N GLY A 71 8.84 3.81 -1.66
CA GLY A 71 9.46 4.56 -2.75
C GLY A 71 10.96 4.73 -2.51
N ALA A 72 11.78 4.91 -3.57
CA ALA A 72 13.23 4.98 -3.40
C ALA A 72 13.72 6.17 -2.55
N ASN A 73 12.90 7.23 -2.47
CA ASN A 73 13.18 8.43 -1.67
C ASN A 73 12.46 8.44 -0.31
N ASP A 74 11.78 7.35 0.07
CA ASP A 74 11.20 7.24 1.41
C ASP A 74 12.33 7.26 2.45
N SER A 75 12.07 7.90 3.60
CA SER A 75 13.06 7.96 4.68
C SER A 75 13.50 6.55 5.09
N LEU A 76 14.81 6.37 5.35
CA LEU A 76 15.40 5.09 5.78
C LEU A 76 14.67 4.46 6.99
N HIS A 77 14.07 5.30 7.82
CA HIS A 77 13.05 4.88 8.78
C HIS A 77 11.69 4.95 8.09
N CYS A 78 11.15 3.78 7.76
CA CYS A 78 9.81 3.64 7.25
C CYS A 78 8.85 4.45 8.15
N PRO A 79 7.95 5.27 7.60
CA PRO A 79 6.84 5.76 8.41
C PRO A 79 6.13 4.53 8.96
N SER A 80 5.96 4.46 10.28
CA SER A 80 5.15 3.41 10.88
C SER A 80 3.74 3.62 10.33
N VAL A 81 3.37 2.80 9.35
CA VAL A 81 2.03 2.80 8.78
C VAL A 81 1.19 1.80 9.54
N LEU A 82 -0.02 2.21 9.86
CA LEU A 82 -1.04 1.37 10.46
C LEU A 82 -2.23 1.35 9.54
N TYR A 83 -2.83 0.18 9.41
CA TYR A 83 -4.05 0.00 8.63
C TYR A 83 -5.19 -0.26 9.58
N SER A 84 -6.29 0.47 9.41
CA SER A 84 -7.47 0.35 10.27
C SER A 84 -8.75 0.42 9.49
N ARG A 85 -9.77 -0.29 9.97
CA ARG A 85 -11.13 -0.28 9.42
C ARG A 85 -12.01 0.72 10.17
N LYS A 86 -12.80 1.50 9.44
CA LYS A 86 -13.84 2.38 9.99
C LYS A 86 -15.07 2.39 9.08
N ILE A 87 -16.24 2.66 9.63
CA ILE A 87 -17.46 2.93 8.86
C ILE A 87 -17.66 4.44 8.83
N ILE A 88 -17.80 5.01 7.63
CA ILE A 88 -18.01 6.44 7.39
C ILE A 88 -19.19 6.55 6.44
N GLU A 89 -20.29 7.16 6.90
CA GLU A 89 -21.51 7.36 6.11
C GLU A 89 -22.05 6.06 5.46
N GLY A 90 -21.95 4.94 6.18
CA GLY A 90 -22.35 3.62 5.68
C GLY A 90 -21.37 2.95 4.70
N THR A 91 -20.28 3.61 4.33
CA THR A 91 -19.15 3.02 3.61
C THR A 91 -18.13 2.45 4.60
N GLU A 92 -17.76 1.18 4.44
CA GLU A 92 -16.59 0.61 5.12
C GLU A 92 -15.29 1.10 4.45
N VAL A 93 -14.36 1.63 5.25
CA VAL A 93 -13.09 2.17 4.77
C VAL A 93 -11.94 1.51 5.49
N VAL A 94 -11.03 0.91 4.73
CA VAL A 94 -9.71 0.50 5.22
C VAL A 94 -8.71 1.60 4.91
N GLN A 95 -8.19 2.24 5.95
CA GLN A 95 -7.35 3.42 5.84
C GLN A 95 -5.89 3.10 6.18
N GLU A 96 -4.95 3.54 5.33
CA GLU A 96 -3.53 3.69 5.66
C GLU A 96 -3.31 4.95 6.49
N ILE A 97 -2.69 4.81 7.67
CA ILE A 97 -2.45 5.90 8.61
C ILE A 97 -0.94 5.99 8.86
N HIS A 98 -0.32 7.09 8.42
CA HIS A 98 1.08 7.36 8.71
C HIS A 98 1.23 7.92 10.14
N SER A 99 1.95 7.19 10.97
CA SER A 99 2.43 7.69 12.26
C SER A 99 3.43 8.82 12.00
N LYS A 100 3.13 10.01 12.53
CA LYS A 100 4.16 11.01 12.75
C LYS A 100 5.00 10.51 13.91
N GLN A 101 6.11 9.83 13.61
CA GLN A 101 7.19 9.66 14.59
C GLN A 101 7.49 11.05 15.14
N LYS A 102 7.18 11.30 16.42
CA LYS A 102 7.73 12.45 17.11
C LYS A 102 9.23 12.28 17.00
N SER A 103 9.93 13.27 16.45
CA SER A 103 11.38 13.39 16.52
C SER A 103 11.81 13.61 17.98
N GLY A 104 11.59 12.60 18.82
CA GLY A 104 11.89 12.59 20.24
C GLY A 104 13.14 11.76 20.46
N VAL A 105 14.23 12.46 20.74
CA VAL A 105 15.46 12.02 21.42
C VAL A 105 15.99 10.64 21.01
N VAL A 106 17.10 10.66 20.26
CA VAL A 106 17.97 9.49 20.09
C VAL A 106 18.56 9.13 21.46
N GLU A 107 17.89 8.26 22.21
CA GLU A 107 18.52 7.52 23.29
C GLU A 107 19.17 6.26 22.74
N ASP A 108 20.48 6.18 22.97
CA ASP A 108 21.40 5.13 22.58
C ASP A 108 21.01 3.82 23.26
N SER A 109 20.16 3.04 22.58
CA SER A 109 19.83 1.66 22.95
C SER A 109 20.44 0.73 21.90
N PRO A 110 20.94 -0.47 22.29
CA PRO A 110 21.73 -1.31 21.40
C PRO A 110 20.90 -1.67 20.17
N ARG A 111 21.31 -1.13 19.02
CA ARG A 111 20.63 -1.24 17.72
C ARG A 111 20.42 -2.71 17.37
N ARG A 112 19.20 -3.22 17.58
CA ARG A 112 18.69 -4.35 16.80
C ARG A 112 18.31 -3.81 15.43
N GLY A 113 19.26 -3.83 14.49
CA GLY A 113 18.89 -3.75 13.07
C GLY A 113 18.03 -4.96 12.70
N PRO A 114 16.97 -4.74 11.90
CA PRO A 114 16.88 -5.51 10.65
C PRO A 114 16.33 -4.70 9.47
N GLU A 115 17.00 -4.87 8.33
CA GLU A 115 16.58 -4.66 6.93
C GLU A 115 15.74 -3.42 6.59
N SER A 116 16.39 -2.40 6.01
CA SER A 116 15.69 -1.38 5.23
C SER A 116 14.81 -2.06 4.17
N LEU A 117 13.57 -1.60 3.98
CA LEU A 117 12.74 -2.05 2.85
C LEU A 117 13.60 -2.02 1.56
N PRO A 118 13.46 -3.02 0.68
CA PRO A 118 14.19 -3.02 -0.57
C PRO A 118 13.91 -1.70 -1.30
N VAL A 119 14.98 -1.07 -1.81
CA VAL A 119 14.90 0.26 -2.44
C VAL A 119 13.82 0.20 -3.53
N GLY A 120 12.79 1.00 -3.33
CA GLY A 120 11.64 1.16 -4.20
C GLY A 120 11.95 1.56 -5.63
N HIS A 121 10.93 1.70 -6.45
CA HIS A 121 11.10 2.41 -7.72
C HIS A 121 11.44 3.89 -7.48
N HIS A 122 12.22 4.48 -8.40
CA HIS A 122 12.59 5.91 -8.36
C HIS A 122 11.60 6.79 -9.13
N ASP A 123 10.77 6.18 -9.98
CA ASP A 123 9.69 6.81 -10.71
C ASP A 123 8.40 5.98 -10.58
N ILE A 124 7.30 6.51 -11.09
CA ILE A 124 5.95 5.97 -11.04
C ILE A 124 5.93 4.49 -11.41
N ILE A 125 5.36 3.65 -10.53
CA ILE A 125 5.06 2.26 -10.87
C ILE A 125 3.88 2.28 -11.84
N THR A 126 4.08 1.75 -13.04
CA THR A 126 3.10 1.77 -14.13
C THR A 126 2.24 0.53 -14.17
N ASP A 127 2.73 -0.61 -13.68
CA ASP A 127 1.98 -1.86 -13.63
C ASP A 127 2.52 -2.80 -12.53
N ILE A 128 1.69 -3.76 -12.12
CA ILE A 128 2.04 -4.82 -11.17
C ILE A 128 1.43 -6.16 -11.61
N ALA A 129 2.26 -7.20 -11.61
CA ALA A 129 1.83 -8.56 -11.85
C ALA A 129 2.45 -9.49 -10.81
N THR A 130 1.94 -10.70 -10.73
CA THR A 130 2.62 -11.79 -10.02
C THR A 130 2.77 -12.98 -10.93
N PHE A 131 3.79 -13.79 -10.69
CA PHE A 131 3.94 -15.07 -11.34
C PHE A 131 4.48 -16.09 -10.35
N GLN A 132 4.04 -17.33 -10.52
CA GLN A 132 4.44 -18.46 -9.69
C GLN A 132 5.39 -19.36 -10.47
N THR A 133 6.49 -19.73 -9.83
CA THR A 133 7.36 -20.84 -10.28
C THR A 133 7.47 -21.86 -9.14
N THR A 134 8.68 -22.18 -8.67
CA THR A 134 8.89 -22.86 -7.39
C THR A 134 8.62 -21.95 -6.19
N GLN A 135 8.67 -20.64 -6.40
CA GLN A 135 8.35 -19.57 -5.45
C GLN A 135 7.46 -18.54 -6.14
N GLY A 136 6.75 -17.74 -5.34
CA GLY A 136 5.94 -16.63 -5.84
C GLY A 136 6.77 -15.36 -5.97
N PHE A 137 6.52 -14.61 -7.02
CA PHE A 137 7.21 -13.36 -7.29
C PHE A 137 6.21 -12.27 -7.62
N ILE A 138 6.54 -11.05 -7.18
CA ILE A 138 5.88 -9.82 -7.65
C ILE A 138 6.76 -9.23 -8.74
N VAL A 139 6.16 -8.66 -9.78
CA VAL A 139 6.85 -7.91 -10.83
C VAL A 139 6.21 -6.54 -10.93
N THR A 140 7.02 -5.50 -10.95
CA THR A 140 6.56 -4.13 -11.17
C THR A 140 7.38 -3.43 -12.24
N SER A 141 6.71 -2.72 -13.14
CA SER A 141 7.35 -1.84 -14.14
C SER A 141 7.27 -0.39 -13.69
N SER A 142 8.25 0.42 -14.05
CA SER A 142 8.27 1.86 -13.77
C SER A 142 8.39 2.70 -15.04
N ARG A 143 7.96 3.96 -14.94
CA ARG A 143 8.03 4.97 -16.00
C ARG A 143 9.46 5.27 -16.45
N ASP A 144 10.45 5.06 -15.58
CA ASP A 144 11.87 5.21 -15.89
C ASP A 144 12.45 4.07 -16.75
N GLY A 145 11.63 3.07 -17.09
CA GLY A 145 12.03 1.91 -17.90
C GLY A 145 12.58 0.73 -17.09
N ILE A 146 12.56 0.80 -15.76
CA ILE A 146 13.04 -0.28 -14.88
C ILE A 146 11.91 -1.26 -14.54
N VAL A 147 12.19 -2.55 -14.65
CA VAL A 147 11.36 -3.64 -14.13
C VAL A 147 12.04 -4.24 -12.90
N LYS A 148 11.32 -4.32 -11.79
CA LYS A 148 11.78 -4.95 -10.55
C LYS A 148 11.02 -6.25 -10.29
N VAL A 149 11.76 -7.26 -9.85
CA VAL A 149 11.23 -8.56 -9.44
C VAL A 149 11.49 -8.74 -7.95
N TRP A 150 10.43 -9.03 -7.19
CA TRP A 150 10.45 -9.15 -5.74
C TRP A 150 10.15 -10.60 -5.36
N LYS A 151 10.90 -11.13 -4.39
CA LYS A 151 10.80 -12.50 -3.88
C LYS A 151 10.30 -12.47 -2.44
#